data_AF-A0A447V2G4-F1
#
_entry.id   AF-A0A447V2G4-F1
#
_cell.length_a   1.000
_cell.length_b   1.000
_cell.length_c   1.000
_cell.angle_alpha   90.00
_cell.angle_beta   90.00
_cell.angle_gamma   90.00
#
_symmetry.space_group_name_H-M   'P 1'
#
loop_
_entity.id
_entity.type
_entity.pdbx_description
1 polymer ?
#
loop_
_entity_poly.entity_id
_entity_poly.type
_entity_poly.pdbx_seq_one_letter_code
_entity_poly.pdbx_strand_id
1 'polypeptide(L)'
;MGTLIIPFTFTLLWLSVFGNSALYEIIHGDGTFAREAMAHPERGFYSLLAQYPGFTFSASVATITGLLFYVTSADSGALVLGNFTSKLKDINSDAPNWLRIFWSIAIGLLTMGMLMTNGISALQNMTVIMGLPFSFVIFFVMAGLYKSLKIEDYRRVSASRDTAPYMMTAQDRLGWKKRLSRLMNYPGTRYTQKMMDTICYPAMQEVSQELELRGARVELSIEPPLADEKLGHLELRVHMGDEQNFVYQIWPQKYSVPGFTYRARSGKSTYYRLETFLLEGSQGNDLMDYSKEQVIIDILDQYERHLNFIHLHREAPGNSITFPNV
;
A
#
# COMPACT_ATOMS: atom_id res chain seq x y z
N MET A 1 -3.01 5.28 12.05
CA MET A 1 -2.50 5.86 13.31
C MET A 1 -3.63 6.39 14.20
N GLY A 2 -4.49 7.30 13.72
CA GLY A 2 -5.58 7.86 14.54
C GLY A 2 -6.55 6.83 15.15
N THR A 3 -6.91 5.78 14.40
CA THR A 3 -7.79 4.69 14.87
C THR A 3 -7.16 3.76 15.91
N LEU A 4 -5.83 3.77 16.07
CA LEU A 4 -5.13 2.93 17.04
C LEU A 4 -4.76 3.72 18.30
N ILE A 5 -4.21 4.93 18.13
CA ILE A 5 -3.66 5.72 19.24
C ILE A 5 -4.78 6.25 20.15
N ILE A 6 -5.85 6.80 19.57
CA ILE A 6 -6.90 7.46 20.36
C ILE A 6 -7.62 6.45 21.28
N PRO A 7 -8.13 5.31 20.79
CA PRO A 7 -8.81 4.34 21.65
C PRO A 7 -7.86 3.69 22.66
N PHE A 8 -6.60 3.44 22.26
CA PHE A 8 -5.59 2.86 23.14
C PHE A 8 -5.27 3.78 24.33
N THR A 9 -4.99 5.06 24.08
CA THR A 9 -4.71 6.03 25.14
C THR A 9 -5.91 6.20 26.06
N PHE A 10 -7.14 6.24 25.52
CA PHE A 10 -8.35 6.28 26.34
C PHE A 10 -8.47 5.05 27.24
N THR A 11 -8.24 3.85 26.69
CA THR A 11 -8.31 2.58 27.44
C THR A 11 -7.26 2.54 28.55
N LEU A 12 -6.03 2.99 28.26
CA LEU A 12 -4.96 3.10 29.26
C LEU A 12 -5.32 4.06 30.39
N LEU A 13 -5.85 5.25 30.05
CA LEU A 13 -6.27 6.23 31.05
C LEU A 13 -7.39 5.65 31.93
N TRP A 14 -8.40 5.04 31.31
CA TRP A 14 -9.52 4.43 32.03
C TRP A 14 -9.06 3.34 33.00
N LEU A 15 -8.25 2.39 32.51
CA LEU A 15 -7.70 1.32 33.34
C LEU A 15 -6.77 1.84 34.43
N SER A 16 -5.97 2.87 34.14
CA SER A 16 -5.08 3.50 35.13
C SER A 16 -5.88 4.17 36.25
N VAL A 17 -6.92 4.93 35.93
CA VAL A 17 -7.73 5.63 36.95
C VAL A 17 -8.57 4.63 37.74
N PHE A 18 -9.47 3.90 37.09
CA PHE A 18 -10.44 3.05 37.81
C PHE A 18 -9.81 1.74 38.32
N GLY A 19 -8.88 1.16 37.57
CA GLY A 19 -8.17 -0.06 37.97
C GLY A 19 -7.25 0.19 39.16
N ASN A 20 -6.50 1.30 39.17
CA ASN A 20 -5.66 1.64 40.32
C ASN A 20 -6.50 2.02 41.55
N SER A 21 -7.64 2.71 41.39
CA SER A 21 -8.57 2.98 42.49
C SER A 21 -9.14 1.69 43.09
N ALA A 22 -9.56 0.73 42.25
CA ALA A 22 -10.03 -0.57 42.72
C ALA A 22 -8.93 -1.35 43.45
N LEU A 23 -7.70 -1.37 42.91
CA LEU A 23 -6.56 -2.01 43.56
C LEU A 23 -6.21 -1.36 44.89
N TYR A 24 -6.24 -0.02 44.96
CA TYR A 24 -6.01 0.72 46.19
C TYR A 24 -7.00 0.30 47.29
N GLU A 25 -8.30 0.19 46.94
CA GLU A 25 -9.35 -0.26 47.87
C GLU A 25 -9.15 -1.72 48.30
N ILE A 26 -8.74 -2.60 47.39
CA ILE A 26 -8.46 -4.02 47.72
C ILE A 26 -7.26 -4.17 48.65
N ILE A 27 -6.22 -3.35 48.47
CA ILE A 27 -4.98 -3.41 49.26
C ILE A 27 -5.19 -2.82 50.67
N HIS A 28 -6.03 -1.78 50.80
CA HIS A 28 -6.24 -1.04 52.05
C HIS A 28 -7.55 -1.38 52.78
N GLY A 29 -8.48 -2.09 52.12
CA GLY A 29 -9.76 -2.52 52.68
C GLY A 29 -9.81 -4.01 53.00
N ASP A 30 -10.83 -4.42 53.76
CA ASP A 30 -11.13 -5.84 54.02
C ASP A 30 -11.57 -6.52 52.70
N GLY A 31 -11.21 -7.78 52.49
CA GLY A 31 -11.43 -8.54 51.25
C GLY A 31 -12.90 -8.79 50.87
N THR A 32 -13.84 -8.08 51.50
CA THR A 32 -15.27 -8.02 51.19
C THR A 32 -15.51 -7.37 49.83
N PHE A 33 -14.90 -6.21 49.53
CA PHE A 33 -15.02 -5.57 48.21
C PHE A 33 -14.49 -6.48 47.10
N ALA A 34 -13.32 -7.10 47.32
CA ALA A 34 -12.73 -8.05 46.36
C ALA A 34 -13.65 -9.25 46.11
N ARG A 35 -14.20 -9.85 47.17
CA ARG A 35 -15.14 -10.99 47.05
C ARG A 35 -16.43 -10.61 46.34
N GLU A 36 -16.99 -9.43 46.64
CA GLU A 36 -18.22 -8.98 45.98
C GLU A 36 -17.99 -8.61 44.51
N ALA A 37 -16.87 -7.95 44.19
CA ALA A 37 -16.51 -7.66 42.80
C ALA A 37 -16.26 -8.93 41.97
N MET A 38 -15.74 -9.99 42.58
CA MET A 38 -15.56 -11.30 41.91
C MET A 38 -16.87 -12.08 41.77
N ALA A 39 -17.74 -12.04 42.79
CA ALA A 39 -19.02 -12.77 42.78
C ALA A 39 -20.08 -12.08 41.89
N HIS A 40 -20.07 -10.74 41.86
CA HIS A 40 -21.00 -9.90 41.12
C HIS A 40 -20.24 -8.81 40.33
N PRO A 41 -19.57 -9.17 39.22
CA PRO A 41 -18.83 -8.21 38.39
C PRO A 41 -19.67 -7.01 37.93
N GLU A 42 -20.97 -7.20 37.71
CA GLU A 42 -21.92 -6.15 37.36
C GLU A 42 -22.07 -5.06 38.42
N ARG A 43 -21.81 -5.37 39.68
CA ARG A 43 -21.87 -4.41 40.80
C ARG A 43 -20.53 -3.75 41.07
N GLY A 44 -19.42 -4.38 40.70
CA GLY A 44 -18.07 -3.96 41.10
C GLY A 44 -17.76 -2.48 40.81
N PHE A 45 -18.17 -1.96 39.66
CA PHE A 45 -17.99 -0.55 39.32
C PHE A 45 -18.80 0.40 40.23
N TYR A 46 -20.05 0.06 40.53
CA TYR A 46 -20.89 0.86 41.41
C TYR A 46 -20.45 0.76 42.87
N SER A 47 -20.00 -0.42 43.31
CA SER A 47 -19.41 -0.61 44.64
C SER A 47 -18.14 0.23 44.81
N LEU A 48 -17.32 0.37 43.75
CA LEU A 48 -16.17 1.28 43.77
C LEU A 48 -16.59 2.74 43.88
N LEU A 49 -17.60 3.17 43.11
CA LEU A 49 -18.13 4.54 43.19
C LEU A 49 -18.72 4.86 44.58
N ALA A 50 -19.27 3.85 45.27
CA ALA A 50 -19.84 4.03 46.60
C ALA A 50 -18.79 4.38 47.67
N GLN A 51 -17.51 4.11 47.42
CA GLN A 51 -16.41 4.50 48.30
C GLN A 51 -16.05 5.98 48.21
N TYR A 52 -16.57 6.69 47.21
CA TYR A 52 -16.28 8.11 46.98
C TYR A 52 -17.48 9.00 47.35
N PRO A 53 -17.23 10.24 47.80
CA PRO A 53 -18.30 11.17 48.11
C PRO A 53 -19.13 11.50 46.85
N GLY A 54 -20.44 11.71 47.03
CA GLY A 54 -21.34 12.03 45.92
C GLY A 54 -21.77 10.84 45.06
N PHE A 55 -21.76 9.62 45.61
CA PHE A 55 -22.14 8.37 44.94
C PHE A 55 -23.41 8.49 44.08
N THR A 56 -24.48 9.09 44.60
CA THR A 56 -25.77 9.21 43.89
C THR A 56 -25.63 9.98 42.58
N PHE A 57 -24.85 11.05 42.57
CA PHE A 57 -24.56 11.84 41.38
C PHE A 57 -23.69 11.06 40.39
N SER A 58 -22.55 10.51 40.83
CA SER A 58 -21.64 9.77 39.95
C SER A 58 -22.25 8.50 39.38
N ALA A 59 -23.02 7.74 40.18
CA ALA A 59 -23.73 6.54 39.73
C ALA A 59 -24.82 6.87 38.72
N SER A 60 -25.54 7.99 38.92
CA SER A 60 -26.57 8.46 37.98
C SER A 60 -25.95 8.85 36.64
N VAL A 61 -24.85 9.62 36.64
CA VAL A 61 -24.12 9.97 35.42
C VAL A 61 -23.63 8.71 34.71
N ALA A 62 -22.97 7.79 35.42
CA ALA A 62 -22.51 6.54 34.85
C ALA A 62 -23.64 5.69 34.25
N THR A 63 -24.80 5.63 34.91
CA THR A 63 -25.97 4.89 34.43
C THR A 63 -26.51 5.49 33.13
N ILE A 64 -26.65 6.82 33.07
CA ILE A 64 -27.10 7.53 31.86
C ILE A 64 -26.09 7.35 30.73
N THR A 65 -24.80 7.49 30.99
CA THR A 65 -23.74 7.28 29.99
C THR A 65 -23.73 5.85 29.47
N GLY A 66 -23.84 4.85 30.35
CA GLY A 66 -23.93 3.45 29.97
C GLY A 66 -25.17 3.15 29.11
N LEU A 67 -26.32 3.74 29.46
CA LEU A 67 -27.55 3.63 28.66
C LEU A 67 -27.38 4.25 27.27
N LEU A 68 -26.78 5.44 27.19
CA LEU A 68 -26.51 6.10 25.90
C LEU A 68 -25.56 5.26 25.03
N PHE A 69 -24.46 4.75 25.60
CA PHE A 69 -23.57 3.85 24.87
C PHE A 69 -24.28 2.60 24.38
N TYR A 70 -25.10 1.97 25.22
CA TYR A 70 -25.88 0.81 24.83
C TYR A 70 -26.83 1.13 23.66
N VAL A 71 -27.61 2.21 23.76
CA VAL A 71 -28.57 2.60 22.70
C VAL A 71 -27.85 2.92 21.40
N THR A 72 -26.79 3.74 21.43
CA THR A 72 -26.04 4.10 20.22
C THR A 72 -25.31 2.90 19.59
N SER A 73 -24.75 2.00 20.40
CA SER A 73 -24.12 0.78 19.90
C SER A 73 -25.12 -0.21 19.32
N ALA A 74 -26.26 -0.41 19.99
CA ALA A 74 -27.32 -1.29 19.49
C ALA A 74 -27.89 -0.77 18.16
N ASP A 75 -28.09 0.54 18.07
CA ASP A 75 -28.58 1.20 16.87
C ASP A 75 -27.62 1.07 15.68
N SER A 76 -26.32 1.33 15.91
CA SER A 76 -25.28 1.12 14.89
C SER A 76 -25.15 -0.35 14.49
N GLY A 77 -25.27 -1.26 15.45
CA GLY A 77 -25.24 -2.71 15.20
C GLY A 77 -26.41 -3.19 14.35
N ALA A 78 -27.63 -2.74 14.66
CA ALA A 78 -28.83 -3.07 13.88
C ALA A 78 -28.76 -2.52 12.44
N LEU A 79 -28.15 -1.35 12.25
CA LEU A 79 -27.90 -0.79 10.92
C LEU A 79 -26.94 -1.69 10.11
N VAL A 80 -25.81 -2.10 10.68
CA VAL A 80 -24.84 -2.99 10.02
C VAL A 80 -25.48 -4.34 9.67
N LEU A 81 -26.27 -4.90 10.57
CA LEU A 81 -26.99 -6.16 10.35
C LEU A 81 -28.06 -6.02 9.26
N GLY A 82 -28.76 -4.90 9.22
CA GLY A 82 -29.68 -4.54 8.13
C GLY A 82 -28.96 -4.46 6.78
N ASN A 83 -27.77 -3.86 6.74
CA ASN A 83 -26.98 -3.76 5.51
C ASN A 83 -26.50 -5.14 5.03
N PHE A 84 -26.16 -6.06 5.93
CA PHE A 84 -25.79 -7.43 5.56
C PHE A 84 -26.96 -8.32 5.12
N THR A 85 -28.19 -7.98 5.52
CA THR A 85 -29.37 -8.81 5.27
C THR A 85 -30.31 -8.23 4.21
N SER A 86 -29.91 -7.14 3.55
CA SER A 86 -30.65 -6.51 2.46
C SER A 86 -29.79 -6.37 1.20
N LYS A 87 -30.47 -6.28 0.05
CA LYS A 87 -29.82 -5.87 -1.20
C LYS A 87 -29.84 -4.34 -1.27
N LEU A 88 -28.68 -3.75 -1.04
CA LEU A 88 -28.50 -2.30 -1.10
C LEU A 88 -28.65 -1.81 -2.55
N LYS A 89 -29.35 -0.70 -2.73
CA LYS A 89 -29.58 -0.10 -4.06
C LYS A 89 -28.32 0.59 -4.60
N ASP A 90 -27.52 1.16 -3.71
CA ASP A 90 -26.25 1.85 -3.96
C ASP A 90 -25.33 1.71 -2.72
N ILE A 91 -24.03 1.92 -2.89
CA ILE A 91 -23.00 1.85 -1.85
C ILE A 91 -23.25 2.89 -0.73
N ASN A 92 -23.90 4.00 -1.06
CA ASN A 92 -24.26 5.07 -0.12
C ASN A 92 -25.67 4.94 0.46
N SER A 93 -26.41 3.89 0.10
CA SER A 93 -27.75 3.68 0.64
C SER A 93 -27.69 2.84 1.91
N ASP A 94 -28.43 3.21 2.93
CA ASP A 94 -28.63 2.38 4.12
C ASP A 94 -29.78 1.38 3.93
N ALA A 95 -29.78 0.32 4.74
CA ALA A 95 -30.87 -0.64 4.80
C ALA A 95 -32.22 0.04 5.15
N PRO A 96 -33.35 -0.51 4.67
CA PRO A 96 -34.66 0.03 4.98
C PRO A 96 -34.93 0.09 6.50
N ASN A 97 -35.56 1.18 6.96
CA ASN A 97 -35.81 1.43 8.39
C ASN A 97 -36.54 0.28 9.10
N TRP A 98 -37.45 -0.43 8.41
CA TRP A 98 -38.12 -1.62 8.95
C TRP A 98 -37.13 -2.70 9.39
N LEU A 99 -36.07 -2.93 8.60
CA LEU A 99 -35.09 -3.98 8.86
C LEU A 99 -34.20 -3.62 10.05
N ARG A 100 -33.87 -2.34 10.21
CA ARG A 100 -33.22 -1.82 11.42
C ARG A 100 -34.08 -2.02 12.66
N ILE A 101 -35.38 -1.71 12.61
CA ILE A 101 -36.31 -1.94 13.72
C ILE A 101 -36.38 -3.43 14.07
N PHE A 102 -36.51 -4.30 13.05
CA PHE A 102 -36.51 -5.75 13.24
C PHE A 102 -35.25 -6.23 13.96
N TRP A 103 -34.07 -5.82 13.49
CA TRP A 103 -32.80 -6.23 14.12
C TRP A 103 -32.60 -5.63 15.51
N SER A 104 -33.02 -4.39 15.76
CA SER A 104 -32.99 -3.81 17.11
C SER A 104 -33.86 -4.60 18.10
N ILE A 105 -35.06 -5.02 17.69
CA ILE A 105 -35.94 -5.87 18.51
C ILE A 105 -35.31 -7.25 18.70
N ALA A 106 -34.78 -7.86 17.65
CA ALA A 106 -34.16 -9.18 17.72
C ALA A 106 -32.94 -9.20 18.67
N ILE A 107 -32.07 -8.19 18.60
CA ILE A 107 -30.93 -8.03 19.52
C ILE A 107 -31.44 -7.83 20.95
N GLY A 108 -32.47 -7.00 21.16
CA GLY A 108 -33.06 -6.80 22.48
C GLY A 108 -33.65 -8.08 23.10
N LEU A 109 -34.39 -8.86 22.31
CA LEU A 109 -34.93 -10.16 22.73
C LEU A 109 -33.82 -11.17 23.04
N LEU A 110 -32.77 -11.21 22.22
CA LEU A 110 -31.62 -12.07 22.44
C LEU A 110 -30.87 -11.69 23.72
N THR A 111 -30.64 -10.40 23.96
CA THR A 111 -30.04 -9.89 25.20
C THR A 111 -30.89 -10.26 26.42
N MET A 112 -32.21 -10.05 26.35
CA MET A 112 -33.13 -10.42 27.43
C MET A 112 -33.09 -11.93 27.71
N GLY A 113 -33.11 -12.76 26.67
CA GLY A 113 -32.98 -14.21 26.80
C GLY A 113 -31.66 -14.65 27.44
N MET A 114 -30.54 -14.02 27.06
CA MET A 114 -29.24 -14.31 27.67
C MET A 114 -29.19 -13.93 29.16
N LEU A 115 -29.74 -12.76 29.51
CA LEU A 115 -29.81 -12.32 30.91
C LEU A 115 -30.61 -13.28 31.80
N MET A 116 -31.63 -13.94 31.26
CA MET A 116 -32.45 -14.92 31.99
C MET A 116 -31.77 -16.28 32.23
N THR A 117 -30.72 -16.63 31.47
CA THR A 117 -30.05 -17.93 31.59
C THR A 117 -29.00 -17.94 32.69
N ASN A 118 -27.88 -17.26 32.45
CA ASN A 118 -26.70 -17.22 33.32
C ASN A 118 -26.02 -15.83 33.28
N GLY A 119 -26.74 -14.79 32.87
CA GLY A 119 -26.26 -13.41 32.86
C GLY A 119 -24.96 -13.21 32.08
N ILE A 120 -23.97 -12.60 32.74
CA ILE A 120 -22.67 -12.22 32.14
C ILE A 120 -21.87 -13.45 31.70
N SER A 121 -21.88 -14.55 32.46
CA SER A 121 -21.10 -15.74 32.12
C SER A 121 -21.59 -16.42 30.84
N ALA A 122 -22.91 -16.43 30.61
CA ALA A 122 -23.47 -16.91 29.34
C ALA A 122 -23.02 -16.04 28.16
N LEU A 123 -23.03 -14.72 28.33
CA LEU A 123 -22.61 -13.77 27.31
C LEU A 123 -21.12 -13.94 26.96
N GLN A 124 -20.24 -14.05 27.97
CA GLN A 124 -18.80 -14.26 27.79
C GLN A 124 -18.51 -15.54 26.99
N ASN A 125 -19.12 -16.66 27.39
CA ASN A 125 -18.93 -17.94 26.70
C ASN A 125 -19.41 -17.87 25.24
N MET A 126 -20.57 -17.26 25.01
CA MET A 126 -21.10 -17.09 23.66
C MET A 126 -20.18 -16.22 22.79
N THR A 127 -19.62 -15.14 23.34
CA THR A 127 -18.65 -14.29 22.63
C THR A 127 -17.40 -15.07 22.23
N VAL A 128 -16.88 -15.94 23.10
CA VAL A 128 -15.71 -16.79 22.77
C VAL A 128 -16.06 -17.79 21.67
N ILE A 129 -17.20 -18.48 21.79
CA ILE A 129 -17.66 -19.48 20.82
C ILE A 129 -17.89 -18.85 19.44
N MET A 130 -18.48 -17.65 19.37
CA MET A 130 -18.73 -16.94 18.10
C MET A 130 -17.50 -16.22 17.56
N GLY A 131 -16.61 -15.75 18.45
CA GLY A 131 -15.38 -15.05 18.05
C GLY A 131 -14.37 -15.96 17.36
N LEU A 132 -14.26 -17.22 17.78
CA LEU A 132 -13.33 -18.18 17.20
C LEU A 132 -13.56 -18.42 15.69
N PRO A 133 -14.75 -18.79 15.19
CA PRO A 133 -14.97 -18.95 13.76
C PRO A 133 -14.78 -17.63 12.98
N PHE A 134 -15.19 -16.51 13.57
CA PHE A 134 -15.01 -15.20 12.93
C PHE A 134 -13.54 -14.80 12.81
N SER A 135 -12.66 -15.27 13.72
CA SER A 135 -11.22 -15.01 13.62
C SER A 135 -10.61 -15.55 12.31
N PHE A 136 -11.06 -16.71 11.83
CA PHE A 136 -10.63 -17.26 10.53
C PHE A 136 -11.07 -16.36 9.37
N VAL A 137 -12.27 -15.78 9.45
CA VAL A 137 -12.77 -14.83 8.45
C VAL A 137 -11.86 -13.60 8.40
N ILE A 138 -11.44 -13.07 9.54
CA ILE A 138 -10.51 -11.94 9.61
C ILE A 138 -9.16 -12.27 8.95
N PHE A 139 -8.62 -13.47 9.14
CA PHE A 139 -7.40 -13.90 8.43
C PHE A 139 -7.58 -13.89 6.90
N PHE A 140 -8.72 -14.35 6.40
CA PHE A 140 -9.01 -14.28 4.96
C PHE A 140 -9.14 -12.84 4.46
N VAL A 141 -9.77 -11.95 5.23
CA VAL A 141 -9.85 -10.52 4.91
C VAL A 141 -8.45 -9.90 4.85
N MET A 142 -7.57 -10.21 5.80
CA MET A 142 -6.18 -9.74 5.80
C MET A 142 -5.42 -10.22 4.56
N ALA A 143 -5.53 -11.51 4.22
CA ALA A 143 -4.89 -12.08 3.03
C ALA A 143 -5.43 -11.45 1.73
N GLY A 144 -6.75 -11.21 1.66
CA GLY A 144 -7.40 -10.54 0.53
C GLY A 144 -6.94 -9.10 0.37
N LEU A 145 -6.88 -8.33 1.46
CA LEU A 145 -6.41 -6.96 1.46
C LEU A 145 -4.93 -6.87 1.03
N TYR A 146 -4.07 -7.74 1.58
CA TYR A 146 -2.67 -7.80 1.20
C TYR A 146 -2.49 -8.08 -0.30
N LYS A 147 -3.23 -9.05 -0.84
CA LYS A 147 -3.22 -9.35 -2.27
C LYS A 147 -3.70 -8.17 -3.11
N SER A 148 -4.76 -7.49 -2.67
CA SER A 148 -5.32 -6.32 -3.36
C SER A 148 -4.32 -5.17 -3.42
N LEU A 149 -3.65 -4.87 -2.30
CA LEU A 149 -2.63 -3.82 -2.23
C LEU A 149 -1.43 -4.14 -3.12
N LYS A 150 -1.00 -5.40 -3.16
CA LYS A 150 0.10 -5.83 -4.03
C LYS A 150 -0.24 -5.66 -5.52
N ILE A 151 -1.48 -5.94 -5.92
CA ILE A 151 -1.94 -5.72 -7.31
C ILE A 151 -1.96 -4.22 -7.66
N GLU A 152 -2.42 -3.39 -6.72
CA GLU A 152 -2.46 -1.93 -6.91
C GLU A 152 -1.05 -1.35 -7.05
N ASP A 153 -0.07 -1.87 -6.29
CA ASP A 153 1.32 -1.46 -6.39
C ASP A 153 1.92 -1.76 -7.78
N TYR A 154 1.67 -2.96 -8.32
CA TYR A 154 2.05 -3.29 -9.70
C TYR A 154 1.37 -2.39 -10.74
N ARG A 155 0.12 -1.98 -10.50
CA ARG A 155 -0.59 -1.02 -11.38
C ARG A 155 0.04 0.36 -11.33
N ARG A 156 0.37 0.87 -10.14
CA ARG A 156 1.04 2.16 -9.97
C ARG A 156 2.40 2.19 -10.66
N VAL A 157 3.23 1.16 -10.45
CA VAL A 157 4.53 1.02 -11.13
C VAL A 157 4.36 0.94 -12.65
N SER A 158 3.30 0.27 -13.15
CA SER A 158 3.03 0.23 -14.59
C SER A 158 2.56 1.56 -15.18
N ALA A 159 1.90 2.40 -14.37
CA ALA A 159 1.40 3.71 -14.79
C ALA A 159 2.48 4.81 -14.71
N SER A 160 3.46 4.65 -13.83
CA SER A 160 4.59 5.57 -13.67
C SER A 160 5.81 5.24 -14.54
N ARG A 161 5.79 4.11 -15.27
CA ARG A 161 6.85 3.81 -16.25
C ARG A 161 6.77 4.81 -17.39
N ASP A 162 7.87 5.53 -17.61
CA ASP A 162 8.05 6.38 -18.78
C ASP A 162 7.85 5.53 -20.04
N THR A 163 6.67 5.66 -20.64
CA THR A 163 6.45 5.10 -21.97
C THR A 163 7.27 5.92 -22.95
N ALA A 164 7.97 5.25 -23.87
CA ALA A 164 8.72 5.85 -24.98
C ALA A 164 8.33 7.30 -25.30
N PRO A 165 9.23 8.29 -25.24
CA PRO A 165 8.90 9.67 -25.55
C PRO A 165 8.20 9.75 -26.91
N TYR A 166 6.96 10.24 -26.90
CA TYR A 166 6.16 10.36 -28.11
C TYR A 166 6.59 11.61 -28.87
N MET A 167 7.47 11.44 -29.85
CA MET A 167 7.76 12.52 -30.80
C MET A 167 6.54 12.74 -31.70
N MET A 168 5.77 13.81 -31.46
CA MET A 168 4.83 14.34 -32.46
C MET A 168 5.63 15.06 -33.54
N THR A 169 6.14 14.33 -34.53
CA THR A 169 6.49 14.97 -35.80
C THR A 169 5.22 15.20 -36.60
N ALA A 170 5.06 16.41 -37.16
CA ALA A 170 3.89 16.82 -37.96
C ALA A 170 3.58 15.89 -39.15
N GLN A 171 4.53 15.02 -39.53
CA GLN A 171 4.44 14.05 -40.62
C GLN A 171 3.89 12.66 -40.22
N ASP A 172 3.82 12.32 -38.92
CA ASP A 172 3.72 10.91 -38.50
C ASP A 172 2.27 10.45 -38.24
N ARG A 173 1.44 10.46 -39.29
CA ARG A 173 0.06 9.90 -39.29
C ARG A 173 0.01 8.40 -38.90
N LEU A 174 1.15 7.71 -38.80
CA LEU A 174 1.30 6.28 -38.53
C LEU A 174 1.95 5.96 -37.16
N GLY A 175 2.20 6.95 -36.31
CA GLY A 175 2.95 6.77 -35.05
C GLY A 175 2.36 5.72 -34.09
N TRP A 176 1.03 5.64 -33.99
CA TRP A 176 0.37 4.65 -33.12
C TRP A 176 0.48 3.21 -33.65
N LYS A 177 0.52 3.01 -34.98
CA LYS A 177 0.71 1.69 -35.59
C LYS A 177 2.13 1.18 -35.35
N LYS A 178 3.12 2.07 -35.47
CA LYS A 178 4.51 1.77 -35.09
C LYS A 178 4.57 1.38 -33.61
N ARG A 179 3.98 2.18 -32.71
CA ARG A 179 3.92 1.87 -31.27
C ARG A 179 3.25 0.51 -30.99
N LEU A 180 2.13 0.21 -31.64
CA LEU A 180 1.44 -1.07 -31.49
C LEU A 180 2.27 -2.24 -31.99
N SER A 181 2.99 -2.07 -33.10
CA SER A 181 3.93 -3.08 -33.61
C SER A 181 5.04 -3.38 -32.59
N ARG A 182 5.56 -2.36 -31.89
CA ARG A 182 6.58 -2.56 -30.83
C ARG A 182 6.04 -3.37 -29.67
N LEU A 183 4.84 -3.04 -29.18
CA LEU A 183 4.19 -3.74 -28.07
C LEU A 183 3.92 -5.23 -28.37
N MET A 184 3.81 -5.58 -29.65
CA MET A 184 3.55 -6.94 -30.11
C MET A 184 4.80 -7.64 -30.65
N ASN A 185 5.96 -6.99 -30.64
CA ASN A 185 7.21 -7.57 -31.09
C ASN A 185 7.91 -8.30 -29.94
N TYR A 186 8.36 -9.52 -30.22
CA TYR A 186 9.07 -10.38 -29.26
C TYR A 186 10.43 -10.77 -29.87
N PRO A 187 11.43 -9.88 -29.80
CA PRO A 187 12.70 -10.04 -30.49
C PRO A 187 13.55 -11.16 -29.86
N GLY A 188 14.28 -11.87 -30.71
CA GLY A 188 15.28 -12.86 -30.28
C GLY A 188 16.70 -12.28 -30.29
N THR A 189 17.65 -13.04 -29.76
CA THR A 189 19.06 -12.62 -29.55
C THR A 189 19.69 -11.87 -30.72
N ARG A 190 19.57 -12.37 -31.96
CA ARG A 190 20.18 -11.73 -33.14
C ARG A 190 19.62 -10.34 -33.43
N TYR A 191 18.31 -10.15 -33.25
CA TYR A 191 17.68 -8.86 -33.49
C TYR A 191 18.03 -7.86 -32.40
N THR A 192 18.06 -8.31 -31.15
CA THR A 192 18.48 -7.50 -30.00
C THR A 192 19.93 -7.03 -30.15
N GLN A 193 20.87 -7.92 -30.52
CA GLN A 193 22.25 -7.52 -30.79
C GLN A 193 22.32 -6.48 -31.91
N LYS A 194 21.60 -6.70 -33.02
CA LYS A 194 21.57 -5.72 -34.12
C LYS A 194 21.06 -4.36 -33.66
N MET A 195 20.00 -4.32 -32.84
CA MET A 195 19.48 -3.08 -32.27
C MET A 195 20.52 -2.37 -31.41
N MET A 196 21.24 -3.11 -30.56
CA MET A 196 22.32 -2.56 -29.75
C MET A 196 23.43 -1.95 -30.61
N ASP A 197 23.90 -2.68 -31.63
CA ASP A 197 25.04 -2.28 -32.46
C ASP A 197 24.70 -1.13 -33.42
N THR A 198 23.48 -1.11 -33.97
CA THR A 198 23.12 -0.19 -35.06
C THR A 198 22.35 1.04 -34.61
N ILE A 199 21.72 1.02 -33.43
CA ILE A 199 20.90 2.12 -32.93
C ILE A 199 21.38 2.59 -31.56
N CYS A 200 21.43 1.71 -30.56
CA CYS A 200 21.72 2.11 -29.18
C CYS A 200 23.16 2.62 -29.00
N TYR A 201 24.15 1.86 -29.49
CA TYR A 201 25.55 2.27 -29.38
C TYR A 201 25.85 3.57 -30.13
N PRO A 202 25.42 3.75 -31.40
CA PRO A 202 25.57 5.04 -32.08
C PRO A 202 24.86 6.21 -31.38
N ALA A 203 23.68 5.98 -30.79
CA ALA A 203 22.98 7.00 -30.00
C ALA A 203 23.79 7.43 -28.76
N MET A 204 24.29 6.46 -27.98
CA MET A 204 25.12 6.74 -26.81
C MET A 204 26.43 7.42 -27.20
N GLN A 205 27.02 7.04 -28.33
CA GLN A 205 28.23 7.65 -28.87
C GLN A 205 28.01 9.13 -29.24
N GLU A 206 26.88 9.46 -29.87
CA GLU A 206 26.52 10.84 -30.22
C GLU A 206 26.33 11.71 -28.97
N VAL A 207 25.64 11.18 -27.95
CA VAL A 207 25.49 11.87 -26.66
C VAL A 207 26.84 12.05 -25.96
N SER A 208 27.69 11.02 -25.95
CA SER A 208 29.03 11.06 -25.35
C SER A 208 29.88 12.18 -25.97
N GLN A 209 29.90 12.25 -27.31
CA GLN A 209 30.67 13.26 -28.03
C GLN A 209 30.16 14.68 -27.74
N GLU A 210 28.85 14.89 -27.74
CA GLU A 210 28.25 16.20 -27.42
C GLU A 210 28.51 16.63 -25.96
N LEU A 211 28.49 15.71 -25.01
CA LEU A 211 28.83 15.98 -23.62
C LEU A 211 30.32 16.31 -23.44
N GLU A 212 31.22 15.58 -24.12
CA GLU A 212 32.66 15.85 -24.14
C GLU A 212 32.99 17.23 -24.73
N LEU A 213 32.33 17.62 -25.83
CA LEU A 213 32.47 18.95 -26.43
C LEU A 213 32.09 20.08 -25.47
N ARG A 214 31.18 19.80 -24.53
CA ARG A 214 30.76 20.73 -23.48
C ARG A 214 31.61 20.65 -22.21
N GLY A 215 32.67 19.85 -22.23
CA GLY A 215 33.65 19.76 -21.15
C GLY A 215 33.38 18.68 -20.10
N ALA A 216 32.38 17.82 -20.29
CA ALA A 216 32.16 16.67 -19.41
C ALA A 216 33.18 15.56 -19.71
N ARG A 217 33.56 14.78 -18.68
CA ARG A 217 34.34 13.56 -18.88
C ARG A 217 33.39 12.38 -18.97
N VAL A 218 33.36 11.71 -20.12
CA VAL A 218 32.45 10.59 -20.38
C VAL A 218 33.25 9.32 -20.71
N GLU A 219 32.78 8.19 -20.20
CA GLU A 219 33.26 6.85 -20.55
C GLU A 219 32.12 6.07 -21.18
N LEU A 220 32.34 5.55 -22.39
CA LEU A 220 31.41 4.67 -23.09
C LEU A 220 32.07 3.30 -23.26
N SER A 221 31.47 2.25 -22.72
CA SER A 221 31.97 0.87 -22.84
C SER A 221 30.90 -0.11 -23.35
N ILE A 222 31.39 -1.18 -23.97
CA ILE A 222 30.60 -2.37 -24.31
C ILE A 222 31.10 -3.47 -23.37
N GLU A 223 30.27 -3.84 -22.41
CA GLU A 223 30.61 -4.85 -21.43
C GLU A 223 30.27 -6.25 -21.95
N PRO A 224 31.15 -7.25 -21.75
CA PRO A 224 30.91 -8.60 -22.21
C PRO A 224 29.70 -9.25 -21.50
N PRO A 225 29.07 -10.27 -22.10
CA PRO A 225 28.02 -11.03 -21.44
C PRO A 225 28.50 -11.64 -20.13
N LEU A 226 27.65 -11.60 -19.11
CA LEU A 226 27.85 -12.35 -17.87
C LEU A 226 27.81 -13.86 -18.16
N ALA A 227 28.40 -14.68 -17.28
CA ALA A 227 28.70 -16.10 -17.51
C ALA A 227 27.52 -16.99 -17.97
N ASP A 228 26.26 -16.54 -17.83
CA ASP A 228 25.05 -17.27 -18.22
C ASP A 228 24.21 -16.54 -19.30
N GLU A 229 24.69 -15.39 -19.79
CA GLU A 229 24.00 -14.56 -20.79
C GLU A 229 24.67 -14.63 -22.16
N LYS A 230 23.89 -14.35 -23.22
CA LYS A 230 24.38 -14.40 -24.61
C LYS A 230 24.72 -13.03 -25.19
N LEU A 231 24.33 -11.96 -24.49
CA LEU A 231 24.45 -10.58 -24.95
C LEU A 231 25.14 -9.78 -23.85
N GLY A 232 26.05 -8.90 -24.24
CA GLY A 232 26.65 -7.92 -23.35
C GLY A 232 25.68 -6.79 -23.03
N HIS A 233 26.15 -5.76 -22.32
CA HIS A 233 25.40 -4.53 -22.11
C HIS A 233 26.22 -3.31 -22.52
N LEU A 234 25.54 -2.18 -22.71
CA LEU A 234 26.19 -0.90 -23.00
C LEU A 234 26.20 -0.05 -21.74
N GLU A 235 27.29 0.64 -21.45
CA GLU A 235 27.40 1.57 -20.33
C GLU A 235 27.91 2.93 -20.82
N LEU A 236 27.20 4.00 -20.46
CA LEU A 236 27.64 5.39 -20.57
C LEU A 236 27.74 5.96 -19.16
N ARG A 237 28.93 6.42 -18.80
CA ARG A 237 29.23 7.01 -17.49
C ARG A 237 29.72 8.44 -17.67
N VAL A 238 29.05 9.39 -17.04
CA VAL A 238 29.46 10.80 -17.01
C VAL A 238 30.02 11.10 -15.62
N HIS A 239 31.31 11.47 -15.58
CA HIS A 239 32.00 11.79 -14.34
C HIS A 239 31.65 13.19 -13.85
N MET A 240 31.22 13.29 -12.59
CA MET A 240 30.71 14.51 -11.97
C MET A 240 31.63 15.06 -10.86
N GLY A 241 32.89 14.63 -10.82
CA GLY A 241 33.86 15.06 -9.81
C GLY A 241 33.56 14.46 -8.44
N ASP A 242 33.29 15.32 -7.46
CA ASP A 242 32.94 14.90 -6.08
C ASP A 242 31.46 14.51 -5.91
N GLU A 243 30.63 14.78 -6.92
CA GLU A 243 29.22 14.39 -6.94
C GLU A 243 29.02 12.97 -7.47
N GLN A 244 27.82 12.43 -7.26
CA GLN A 244 27.44 11.13 -7.79
C GLN A 244 27.48 11.12 -9.33
N ASN A 245 28.31 10.24 -9.90
CA ASN A 245 28.40 10.04 -11.34
C ASN A 245 27.05 9.61 -11.92
N PHE A 246 26.76 10.08 -13.13
CA PHE A 246 25.62 9.59 -13.90
C PHE A 246 26.03 8.32 -14.63
N VAL A 247 25.27 7.23 -14.44
CA VAL A 247 25.48 5.95 -15.10
C VAL A 247 24.20 5.58 -15.83
N TYR A 248 24.29 5.42 -17.14
CA TYR A 248 23.20 4.96 -18.00
C TYR A 248 23.61 3.67 -18.69
N GLN A 249 22.90 2.59 -18.40
CA GLN A 249 23.18 1.27 -18.95
C GLN A 249 21.99 0.74 -19.75
N ILE A 250 22.28 0.05 -20.85
CA ILE A 250 21.27 -0.65 -21.66
C ILE A 250 21.51 -2.15 -21.55
N TRP A 251 20.60 -2.84 -20.86
CA TRP A 251 20.69 -4.27 -20.58
C TRP A 251 19.69 -5.09 -21.42
N PRO A 252 20.15 -6.14 -22.12
CA PRO A 252 19.26 -7.09 -22.78
C PRO A 252 18.71 -8.11 -21.80
N GLN A 253 17.54 -7.82 -21.21
CA GLN A 253 16.88 -8.67 -20.23
C GLN A 253 15.99 -9.73 -20.89
N LYS A 254 16.09 -10.98 -20.44
CA LYS A 254 15.36 -12.12 -21.01
C LYS A 254 14.04 -12.38 -20.27
N TYR A 255 12.93 -12.35 -21.00
CA TYR A 255 11.58 -12.58 -20.49
C TYR A 255 10.90 -13.78 -21.15
N SER A 256 9.93 -14.36 -20.45
CA SER A 256 9.05 -15.39 -21.01
C SER A 256 7.99 -14.75 -21.90
N VAL A 257 7.80 -15.31 -23.10
CA VAL A 257 6.77 -14.84 -24.03
C VAL A 257 5.39 -15.04 -23.40
N PRO A 258 4.48 -14.03 -23.40
CA PRO A 258 3.16 -14.17 -22.83
C PRO A 258 2.34 -15.28 -23.50
N GLY A 259 1.64 -16.08 -22.69
CA GLY A 259 0.93 -17.28 -23.13
C GLY A 259 -0.22 -17.06 -24.12
N PHE A 260 -0.74 -15.83 -24.23
CA PHE A 260 -1.79 -15.48 -25.18
C PHE A 260 -1.28 -15.29 -26.63
N THR A 261 0.03 -15.27 -26.85
CA THR A 261 0.61 -14.99 -28.16
C THR A 261 0.72 -16.25 -29.03
N TYR A 262 0.61 -16.09 -30.35
CA TYR A 262 0.83 -17.18 -31.31
C TYR A 262 2.25 -17.78 -31.22
N ARG A 263 3.27 -16.99 -30.84
CA ARG A 263 4.66 -17.45 -30.67
C ARG A 263 4.83 -18.38 -29.46
N ALA A 264 4.08 -18.20 -28.38
CA ALA A 264 4.10 -19.11 -27.23
C ALA A 264 3.66 -20.54 -27.63
N ARG A 265 2.77 -20.65 -28.64
CA ARG A 265 2.33 -21.95 -29.20
C ARG A 265 3.35 -22.61 -30.12
N SER A 266 4.33 -21.85 -30.62
CA SER A 266 5.37 -22.31 -31.57
C SER A 266 6.65 -22.82 -30.88
N GLY A 267 6.67 -22.93 -29.55
CA GLY A 267 7.82 -23.47 -28.79
C GLY A 267 8.95 -22.48 -28.49
N LYS A 268 8.85 -21.22 -28.90
CA LYS A 268 9.76 -20.15 -28.46
C LYS A 268 9.25 -19.57 -27.14
N SER A 269 9.90 -19.94 -26.04
CA SER A 269 9.46 -19.54 -24.70
C SER A 269 9.99 -18.19 -24.24
N THR A 270 11.02 -17.62 -24.90
CA THR A 270 11.70 -16.42 -24.40
C THR A 270 11.97 -15.37 -25.48
N TYR A 271 11.98 -14.11 -25.07
CA TYR A 271 12.32 -12.93 -25.86
C TYR A 271 13.17 -11.96 -25.02
N TYR A 272 13.80 -10.99 -25.67
CA TYR A 272 14.60 -9.98 -24.98
C TYR A 272 13.90 -8.62 -24.98
N ARG A 273 14.15 -7.83 -23.94
CA ARG A 273 13.84 -6.39 -23.86
C ARG A 273 15.13 -5.64 -23.60
N LEU A 274 15.28 -4.45 -24.18
CA LEU A 274 16.42 -3.58 -23.90
C LEU A 274 15.98 -2.62 -22.80
N GLU A 275 16.23 -3.00 -21.54
CA GLU A 275 15.85 -2.20 -20.40
C GLU A 275 16.95 -1.21 -20.02
N THR A 276 16.55 -0.01 -19.63
CA THR A 276 17.47 1.00 -19.11
C THR A 276 17.71 0.76 -17.62
N PHE A 277 18.97 0.80 -17.22
CA PHE A 277 19.38 0.76 -15.83
C PHE A 277 20.13 2.05 -15.49
N LEU A 278 19.75 2.65 -14.37
CA LEU A 278 20.49 3.73 -13.71
C LEU A 278 21.12 3.17 -12.43
N LEU A 279 21.80 4.01 -11.65
CA LEU A 279 22.39 3.57 -10.37
C LEU A 279 21.33 3.02 -9.40
N GLU A 280 20.10 3.53 -9.47
CA GLU A 280 18.96 3.11 -8.65
C GLU A 280 18.35 1.78 -9.11
N GLY A 281 18.74 1.26 -10.28
CA GLY A 281 18.25 0.02 -10.87
C GLY A 281 17.47 0.20 -12.19
N SER A 282 16.70 -0.82 -12.57
CA SER A 282 15.93 -0.84 -13.82
C SER A 282 14.83 0.23 -13.80
N GLN A 283 14.77 1.03 -14.86
CA GLN A 283 13.71 2.00 -15.10
C GLN A 283 12.48 1.36 -15.75
N GLY A 284 12.58 0.10 -16.19
CA GLY A 284 11.47 -0.70 -16.72
C GLY A 284 10.89 -0.23 -18.06
N ASN A 285 11.48 0.80 -18.67
CA ASN A 285 11.30 1.15 -20.08
C ASN A 285 11.96 0.07 -20.97
N ASP A 286 11.51 -0.03 -22.21
CA ASP A 286 12.07 -0.96 -23.20
C ASP A 286 12.38 -0.19 -24.47
N LEU A 287 13.66 -0.13 -24.81
CA LEU A 287 14.22 0.61 -25.93
C LEU A 287 14.11 -0.18 -27.24
N MET A 288 13.58 -1.41 -27.23
CA MET A 288 13.39 -2.19 -28.45
C MET A 288 12.56 -1.40 -29.48
N ASP A 289 13.05 -1.36 -30.71
CA ASP A 289 12.45 -0.66 -31.85
C ASP A 289 12.32 0.88 -31.66
N TYR A 290 13.15 1.49 -30.82
CA TYR A 290 13.29 2.95 -30.76
C TYR A 290 14.10 3.44 -31.96
N SER A 291 13.87 4.69 -32.38
CA SER A 291 14.82 5.35 -33.28
C SER A 291 16.06 5.79 -32.50
N LYS A 292 17.15 6.10 -33.22
CA LYS A 292 18.36 6.66 -32.61
C LYS A 292 18.03 7.91 -31.79
N GLU A 293 17.22 8.81 -32.36
CA GLU A 293 16.78 10.05 -31.71
C GLU A 293 15.94 9.76 -30.45
N GLN A 294 15.12 8.70 -30.45
CA GLN A 294 14.33 8.33 -29.27
C GLN A 294 15.20 7.82 -28.13
N VAL A 295 16.27 7.08 -28.44
CA VAL A 295 17.27 6.66 -27.44
C VAL A 295 18.04 7.86 -26.91
N ILE A 296 18.43 8.81 -27.78
CA ILE A 296 19.10 10.06 -27.35
C ILE A 296 18.21 10.85 -26.39
N ILE A 297 16.93 11.04 -26.72
CA ILE A 297 15.99 11.75 -25.83
C ILE A 297 15.86 11.02 -24.49
N ASP A 298 15.73 9.69 -24.48
CA ASP A 298 15.65 8.91 -23.24
C ASP A 298 16.90 9.12 -22.35
N ILE A 299 18.10 9.09 -22.94
CA ILE A 299 19.35 9.38 -22.22
C ILE A 299 19.34 10.80 -21.64
N LEU A 300 18.94 11.80 -22.43
CA LEU A 300 18.92 13.20 -22.00
C LEU A 300 17.87 13.45 -20.90
N ASP A 301 16.68 12.85 -21.00
CA ASP A 301 15.63 12.94 -19.99
C ASP A 301 16.12 12.37 -18.64
N GLN A 302 16.82 11.22 -18.67
CA GLN A 302 17.40 10.64 -17.45
C GLN A 302 18.56 11.48 -16.91
N TYR A 303 19.39 12.05 -17.79
CA TYR A 303 20.49 12.92 -17.40
C TYR A 303 19.99 14.21 -16.73
N GLU A 304 18.94 14.84 -17.28
CA GLU A 304 18.32 16.02 -16.69
C GLU A 304 17.72 15.73 -15.31
N ARG A 305 17.04 14.58 -15.15
CA ARG A 305 16.54 14.13 -13.84
C ARG A 305 17.66 13.93 -12.83
N HIS A 306 18.79 13.37 -13.25
CA HIS A 306 19.97 13.21 -12.39
C HIS A 306 20.57 14.54 -11.96
N LEU A 307 20.66 15.52 -12.87
CA LEU A 307 21.11 16.87 -12.53
C LEU A 307 20.18 17.57 -11.52
N ASN A 308 18.87 17.42 -11.71
CA ASN A 308 17.88 17.93 -10.76
C ASN A 308 17.99 17.24 -9.39
N PHE A 309 18.26 15.93 -9.37
CA PHE A 309 18.53 15.20 -8.13
C PHE A 309 19.75 15.76 -7.39
N ILE A 310 20.88 15.97 -8.09
CA ILE A 310 22.09 16.57 -7.49
C ILE A 310 21.78 17.98 -6.95
N HIS A 311 21.05 18.79 -7.72
CA HIS A 311 20.69 20.14 -7.30
C HIS A 311 19.86 20.14 -6.00
N LEU A 312 18.82 19.32 -5.94
CA LEU A 312 17.99 19.16 -4.74
C LEU A 312 18.78 18.56 -3.57
N HIS A 313 19.71 17.64 -3.84
CA HIS A 313 20.55 17.03 -2.81
C HIS A 313 21.54 18.04 -2.20
N ARG A 314 22.14 18.92 -3.03
CA ARG A 314 22.97 20.04 -2.57
C ARG A 314 22.21 21.05 -1.72
N GLU A 315 20.97 21.34 -2.10
CA GLU A 315 20.13 22.32 -1.39
C GLU A 315 19.50 21.78 -0.10
N ALA A 316 19.62 20.47 0.17
CA ALA A 316 19.04 19.83 1.35
C ALA A 316 20.12 19.40 2.38
N PRO A 317 20.72 20.32 3.16
CA PRO A 317 21.42 19.95 4.38
C PRO A 317 20.36 19.68 5.47
N GLY A 318 19.86 18.45 5.53
CA GLY A 318 19.15 17.94 6.72
C GLY A 318 17.83 18.63 7.10
N ASN A 319 17.06 19.20 6.16
CA ASN A 319 15.69 19.59 6.46
C ASN A 319 14.76 19.49 5.24
N SER A 320 13.54 19.06 5.49
CA SER A 320 12.45 18.83 4.54
C SER A 320 12.30 19.92 3.48
N ILE A 321 12.14 19.51 2.23
CA ILE A 321 11.69 20.34 1.10
C ILE A 321 10.37 21.01 1.50
N THR A 322 10.43 22.27 1.93
CA THR A 322 9.24 23.11 2.03
C THR A 322 8.89 23.56 0.63
N PHE A 323 7.83 22.99 0.06
CA PHE A 323 7.20 23.53 -1.14
C PHE A 323 6.93 25.03 -0.95
N PRO A 324 7.17 25.88 -1.97
CA PRO A 324 6.78 27.27 -1.89
C PRO A 324 5.26 27.36 -1.79
N ASN A 325 4.78 27.96 -0.69
CA ASN A 325 3.36 28.26 -0.52
C ASN A 325 2.90 29.18 -1.66
N VAL A 326 1.98 28.68 -2.48
CA VAL A 326 1.03 29.49 -3.24
C VAL A 326 -0.37 29.04 -2.87
#